data_AF-A0A5J5UQT2-F1
#
_entry.id   AF-A0A5J5UQT2-F1
#
_cell.length_a   1.000
_cell.length_b   1.000
_cell.length_c   1.000
_cell.angle_alpha   90.00
_cell.angle_beta   90.00
_cell.angle_gamma   90.00
#
_symmetry.space_group_name_H-M   'P 1'
#
loop_
_entity.id
_entity.type
_entity.pdbx_description
1 polymer ?
#
loop_
_entity_poly.entity_id
_entity_poly.type
_entity_poly.pdbx_seq_one_letter_code
_entity_poly.pdbx_strand_id
1 'polypeptide(L)'
;MENIKKLITEADGYQPHLIAPEQGYRRLIESTLVTIRGPAEAAVDAVHSILKDLVHKAISETPELKQYPGLRVEVGNAAIESLDRMRDQSKKAALQLVDMECCYLTVEFFRKLPQDVEKGGNPTQSIFDRYHETYLRRIGTTILSYVNMVCATLRHSIPKSIVYCQVREAKRSLLDFYTELGKLEQKRLSALLNEDPAVMERRSALAKRLELYRSAQAEIDTVAWSK
;
A
#
# COMPACT_ATOMS: atom_id res chain seq x y z
N MET A 1 -21.24 25.07 -7.21
CA MET A 1 -21.88 26.03 -6.27
C MET A 1 -23.26 25.58 -5.84
N GLU A 2 -24.05 24.95 -6.71
CA GLU A 2 -25.42 24.51 -6.39
C GLU A 2 -25.49 23.46 -5.27
N ASN A 3 -24.58 22.48 -5.25
CA ASN A 3 -24.46 21.51 -4.16
C ASN A 3 -24.10 22.16 -2.81
N ILE A 4 -23.22 23.16 -2.84
CA ILE A 4 -22.79 23.94 -1.65
C ILE A 4 -23.98 24.75 -1.13
N LYS A 5 -24.69 25.46 -2.01
CA LYS A 5 -25.91 26.21 -1.69
C LYS A 5 -26.96 25.29 -1.04
N LYS A 6 -27.26 24.16 -1.67
CA LYS A 6 -28.23 23.19 -1.15
C LYS A 6 -27.85 22.67 0.24
N LEU A 7 -26.62 22.18 0.43
CA LEU A 7 -26.16 21.62 1.70
C LEU A 7 -26.09 22.66 2.83
N ILE A 8 -25.75 23.91 2.51
CA ILE A 8 -25.71 24.99 3.50
C ILE A 8 -27.12 25.45 3.86
N THR A 9 -28.00 25.65 2.87
CA THR A 9 -29.40 26.01 3.14
C THR A 9 -30.14 24.92 3.91
N GLU A 10 -29.86 23.64 3.64
CA GLU A 10 -30.39 22.52 4.42
C GLU A 10 -29.83 22.45 5.86
N ALA A 11 -28.57 22.85 6.06
CA ALA A 11 -27.93 22.85 7.37
C ALA A 11 -28.29 24.07 8.22
N ASP A 12 -28.53 25.22 7.58
CA ASP A 12 -29.08 26.42 8.19
C ASP A 12 -30.57 26.18 8.55
N GLY A 13 -31.39 25.62 7.66
CA GLY A 13 -32.83 25.56 7.90
C GLY A 13 -33.51 26.92 7.68
N TYR A 14 -34.69 27.13 8.28
CA TYR A 14 -35.59 28.21 7.87
C TYR A 14 -35.17 29.62 8.34
N GLN A 15 -34.38 29.73 9.40
CA GLN A 15 -34.06 31.01 10.04
C GLN A 15 -32.62 31.43 9.70
N PRO A 16 -32.36 32.70 9.33
CA PRO A 16 -30.98 33.14 9.12
C PRO A 16 -30.22 33.22 10.45
N HIS A 17 -29.17 32.43 10.61
CA HIS A 17 -28.33 32.39 11.81
C HIS A 17 -27.33 33.54 11.81
N LEU A 18 -27.07 34.09 12.99
CA LEU A 18 -25.98 35.05 13.23
C LEU A 18 -24.61 34.35 13.35
N ILE A 19 -24.59 33.02 13.38
CA ILE A 19 -23.43 32.15 13.60
C ILE A 19 -23.20 31.31 12.33
N ALA A 20 -21.94 31.01 11.99
CA ALA A 20 -21.62 30.20 10.82
C ALA A 20 -22.22 28.77 10.91
N PRO A 21 -22.72 28.18 9.80
CA PRO A 21 -23.35 26.87 9.76
C PRO A 21 -22.34 25.74 9.91
N GLU A 22 -21.93 25.46 11.14
CA GLU A 22 -20.95 24.42 11.47
C GLU A 22 -21.29 23.05 10.84
N GLN A 23 -22.58 22.70 10.87
CA GLN A 23 -23.06 21.43 10.32
C GLN A 23 -22.94 21.36 8.79
N GLY A 24 -23.10 22.49 8.10
CA GLY A 24 -22.91 22.58 6.64
C GLY A 24 -21.44 22.42 6.27
N TYR A 25 -20.54 23.07 7.02
CA TYR A 25 -19.09 22.90 6.85
C TYR A 25 -18.66 21.46 7.08
N ARG A 26 -19.10 20.84 8.19
CA ARG A 26 -18.77 19.46 8.52
C ARG A 26 -19.18 18.50 7.41
N ARG A 27 -20.44 18.57 6.94
CA ARG A 27 -20.95 17.70 5.87
C ARG A 27 -20.20 17.90 4.55
N LEU A 28 -19.91 19.15 4.18
CA LEU A 28 -19.17 19.44 2.94
C LEU A 28 -17.74 18.91 2.99
N ILE A 29 -17.05 19.11 4.11
CA ILE A 29 -15.69 18.61 4.32
C ILE A 29 -15.68 17.08 4.29
N GLU A 30 -16.56 16.44 5.06
CA GLU A 30 -16.69 14.98 5.12
C GLU A 30 -16.95 14.38 3.73
N SER A 31 -17.93 14.93 2.99
CA SER A 31 -18.25 14.47 1.64
C SER A 31 -17.07 14.57 0.67
N THR A 32 -16.18 15.55 0.88
CA THR A 32 -14.98 15.74 0.06
C THR A 32 -13.87 14.79 0.48
N LEU A 33 -13.60 14.66 1.78
CA LEU A 33 -12.51 13.82 2.30
C LEU A 33 -12.76 12.33 2.06
N VAL A 34 -14.01 11.87 2.06
CA VAL A 34 -14.37 10.49 1.72
C VAL A 34 -13.87 10.08 0.33
N THR A 35 -13.77 11.03 -0.61
CA THR A 35 -13.24 10.73 -1.96
C THR A 35 -11.77 10.29 -1.97
N ILE A 36 -11.01 10.60 -0.91
CA ILE A 36 -9.59 10.22 -0.74
C ILE A 36 -9.43 8.72 -0.48
N ARG A 37 -10.48 8.03 -0.02
CA ARG A 37 -10.45 6.58 0.23
C ARG A 37 -10.05 5.80 -1.03
N GLY A 38 -10.61 6.15 -2.18
CA GLY A 38 -10.31 5.48 -3.46
C GLY A 38 -8.82 5.56 -3.84
N PRO A 39 -8.23 6.76 -3.94
CA PRO A 39 -6.79 6.93 -4.17
C PRO A 39 -5.90 6.27 -3.11
N ALA A 40 -6.31 6.28 -1.83
CA ALA A 40 -5.57 5.62 -0.76
C ALA A 40 -5.51 4.09 -0.95
N GLU A 41 -6.64 3.47 -1.29
CA GLU A 41 -6.71 2.04 -1.62
C GLU A 41 -5.88 1.69 -2.86
N ALA A 42 -5.98 2.52 -3.91
CA ALA A 42 -5.19 2.32 -5.13
C ALA A 42 -3.68 2.38 -4.86
N ALA A 43 -3.23 3.26 -3.96
CA ALA A 43 -1.83 3.33 -3.55
C ALA A 43 -1.37 2.08 -2.79
N VAL A 44 -2.21 1.54 -1.90
CA VAL A 44 -1.95 0.27 -1.19
C VAL A 44 -1.79 -0.88 -2.19
N ASP A 45 -2.70 -0.97 -3.16
CA ASP A 45 -2.71 -2.04 -4.17
C ASP A 45 -1.53 -1.93 -5.15
N ALA A 46 -1.13 -0.71 -5.51
CA ALA A 46 0.04 -0.49 -6.36
C ALA A 46 1.34 -0.98 -5.69
N VAL A 47 1.54 -0.68 -4.39
CA VAL A 47 2.71 -1.17 -3.64
C VAL A 47 2.68 -2.68 -3.51
N HIS A 48 1.51 -3.27 -3.27
CA HIS A 48 1.34 -4.72 -3.21
C HIS A 48 1.75 -5.42 -4.51
N SER A 49 1.32 -4.87 -5.66
CA SER A 49 1.73 -5.40 -6.98
C SER A 49 3.25 -5.38 -7.16
N ILE A 50 3.90 -4.27 -6.80
CA ILE A 50 5.36 -4.13 -6.88
C ILE A 50 6.05 -5.18 -5.99
N LEU A 51 5.55 -5.41 -4.77
CA LEU A 51 6.10 -6.41 -3.87
C LEU A 51 5.95 -7.84 -4.43
N LYS A 52 4.79 -8.15 -5.05
CA LYS A 52 4.60 -9.43 -5.74
C LYS A 52 5.58 -9.59 -6.89
N ASP A 53 5.76 -8.58 -7.73
CA ASP A 53 6.70 -8.64 -8.85
C ASP A 53 8.14 -8.86 -8.38
N LEU A 54 8.54 -8.20 -7.28
CA LEU A 54 9.84 -8.39 -6.64
C LEU A 54 10.06 -9.82 -6.15
N VAL A 55 9.04 -10.45 -5.54
CA VAL A 55 9.10 -11.86 -5.12
C VAL A 55 9.31 -12.77 -6.32
N HIS A 56 8.54 -12.61 -7.40
CA HIS A 56 8.68 -13.41 -8.61
C HIS A 56 10.07 -13.26 -9.23
N LYS A 57 10.58 -12.02 -9.28
CA LYS A 57 11.91 -11.72 -9.79
C LYS A 57 12.99 -12.40 -8.94
N ALA A 58 12.95 -12.24 -7.62
CA ALA A 58 13.90 -12.85 -6.70
C ALA A 58 13.93 -14.38 -6.80
N ILE A 59 12.77 -15.03 -6.87
CA ILE A 59 12.67 -16.48 -7.05
C ILE A 59 13.26 -16.91 -8.41
N SER A 60 13.04 -16.13 -9.47
CA SER A 60 13.54 -16.45 -10.82
C SER A 60 15.06 -16.29 -10.98
N GLU A 61 15.64 -15.32 -10.27
CA GLU A 61 17.07 -14.99 -10.28
C GLU A 61 17.89 -15.94 -9.40
N THR A 62 17.26 -16.66 -8.46
CA THR A 62 17.94 -17.60 -7.55
C THR A 62 18.14 -18.96 -8.24
N PRO A 63 19.38 -19.33 -8.64
CA PRO A 63 19.63 -20.57 -9.38
C PRO A 63 19.48 -21.83 -8.52
N GLU A 64 19.72 -21.76 -7.21
CA GLU A 64 19.61 -22.88 -6.28
C GLU A 64 18.16 -23.37 -6.17
N LEU A 65 17.20 -22.43 -6.17
CA LEU A 65 15.77 -22.75 -6.17
C LEU A 65 15.30 -23.39 -7.48
N LYS A 66 16.04 -23.25 -8.59
CA LYS A 66 15.70 -23.94 -9.84
C LYS A 66 15.89 -25.45 -9.75
N GLN A 67 16.77 -25.91 -8.88
CA GLN A 67 17.02 -27.35 -8.68
C GLN A 67 15.84 -28.04 -7.97
N TYR A 68 15.08 -27.29 -7.17
CA TYR A 68 14.00 -27.80 -6.33
C TYR A 68 12.66 -27.16 -6.72
N PRO A 69 11.97 -27.68 -7.76
CA PRO A 69 10.73 -27.08 -8.26
C PRO A 69 9.59 -27.08 -7.22
N GLY A 70 9.50 -28.12 -6.38
CA GLY A 70 8.50 -28.18 -5.31
C GLY A 70 8.69 -27.08 -4.27
N LEU A 71 9.91 -26.94 -3.75
CA LEU A 71 10.27 -25.86 -2.83
C LEU A 71 10.03 -24.47 -3.44
N ARG A 72 10.39 -24.29 -4.72
CA ARG A 72 10.20 -23.01 -5.42
C ARG A 72 8.73 -22.57 -5.44
N VAL A 73 7.82 -23.48 -5.75
CA VAL A 73 6.37 -23.19 -5.79
C VAL A 73 5.86 -22.88 -4.38
N GLU A 74 6.24 -23.67 -3.39
CA GLU A 74 5.78 -23.48 -2.01
C GLU A 74 6.27 -22.16 -1.40
N VAL A 75 7.54 -21.80 -1.63
CA VAL A 75 8.11 -20.50 -1.20
C VAL A 75 7.36 -19.35 -1.88
N GLY A 76 7.08 -19.46 -3.18
CA GLY A 76 6.31 -18.45 -3.91
C GLY A 76 4.90 -18.26 -3.35
N ASN A 77 4.19 -19.36 -3.12
CA ASN A 77 2.84 -19.33 -2.54
C ASN A 77 2.83 -18.72 -1.13
N ALA A 78 3.75 -19.16 -0.26
CA ALA A 78 3.86 -18.65 1.11
C ALA A 78 4.19 -17.14 1.14
N ALA A 79 5.10 -16.70 0.26
CA ALA A 79 5.43 -15.28 0.14
C ALA A 79 4.23 -14.45 -0.33
N ILE A 80 3.49 -14.92 -1.34
CA ILE A 80 2.28 -14.24 -1.85
C ILE A 80 1.21 -14.15 -0.78
N GLU A 81 0.95 -15.24 -0.05
CA GLU A 81 -0.04 -15.27 1.03
C GLU A 81 0.33 -14.30 2.16
N SER A 82 1.60 -14.25 2.54
CA SER A 82 2.10 -13.31 3.55
C SER A 82 1.90 -11.85 3.10
N LEU A 83 2.24 -11.53 1.84
CA LEU A 83 2.01 -10.22 1.26
C LEU A 83 0.53 -9.84 1.22
N ASP A 84 -0.37 -10.77 0.92
CA ASP A 84 -1.82 -10.52 0.90
C ASP A 84 -2.33 -10.13 2.30
N ARG A 85 -1.87 -10.80 3.35
CA ARG A 85 -2.19 -10.44 4.75
C ARG A 85 -1.67 -9.04 5.10
N MET A 86 -0.46 -8.68 4.69
CA MET A 86 0.14 -7.36 4.91
C MET A 86 -0.63 -6.26 4.15
N ARG A 87 -1.05 -6.55 2.92
CA ARG A 87 -1.87 -5.65 2.10
C ARG A 87 -3.21 -5.34 2.79
N ASP A 88 -3.88 -6.33 3.35
CA ASP A 88 -5.15 -6.12 4.04
C ASP A 88 -5.00 -5.30 5.33
N GLN A 89 -3.92 -5.51 6.09
CA GLN A 89 -3.59 -4.69 7.24
C GLN A 89 -3.27 -3.24 6.83
N SER A 90 -2.48 -3.07 5.77
CA SER A 90 -2.14 -1.77 5.20
C SER A 90 -3.37 -1.02 4.70
N LYS A 91 -4.33 -1.71 4.06
CA LYS A 91 -5.59 -1.12 3.61
C LYS A 91 -6.40 -0.59 4.78
N LYS A 92 -6.56 -1.38 5.84
CA LYS A 92 -7.26 -0.95 7.07
C LYS A 92 -6.60 0.27 7.69
N ALA A 93 -5.27 0.26 7.84
CA ALA A 93 -4.53 1.38 8.43
C ALA A 93 -4.63 2.66 7.58
N ALA A 94 -4.49 2.57 6.26
CA ALA A 94 -4.58 3.71 5.36
C ALA A 94 -5.99 4.33 5.36
N LEU A 95 -7.04 3.51 5.38
CA LEU A 95 -8.42 4.00 5.48
C LEU A 95 -8.72 4.62 6.84
N GLN A 96 -8.20 4.05 7.93
CA GLN A 96 -8.33 4.63 9.27
C GLN A 96 -7.71 6.04 9.35
N LEU A 97 -6.57 6.29 8.67
CA LEU A 97 -6.00 7.64 8.59
C LEU A 97 -6.98 8.64 7.96
N VAL A 98 -7.67 8.25 6.88
CA VAL A 98 -8.66 9.11 6.22
C VAL A 98 -9.89 9.31 7.12
N ASP A 99 -10.36 8.25 7.78
CA ASP A 99 -11.53 8.30 8.65
C ASP A 99 -11.29 9.18 9.88
N MET A 100 -10.09 9.18 10.45
CA MET A 100 -9.72 10.08 11.54
C MET A 100 -9.85 11.56 11.15
N GLU A 101 -9.43 11.92 9.93
CA GLU A 101 -9.56 13.29 9.41
C GLU A 101 -11.01 13.68 9.09
N CYS A 102 -11.89 12.70 8.85
CA CYS A 102 -13.33 12.93 8.64
C CYS A 102 -14.07 13.12 9.98
N CYS A 103 -13.67 12.41 11.03
CA CYS A 103 -14.34 12.43 12.34
C CYS A 103 -14.12 13.71 13.13
N TYR A 104 -12.95 14.36 13.01
CA TYR A 104 -12.63 15.55 13.79
C TYR A 104 -12.04 16.67 12.94
N LEU A 105 -12.63 17.86 13.06
CA LEU A 105 -12.15 19.05 12.36
C LEU A 105 -11.02 19.71 13.15
N THR A 106 -9.93 20.07 12.46
CA THR A 106 -8.82 20.78 13.08
C THR A 106 -9.23 22.22 13.39
N VAL A 107 -9.62 22.48 14.64
CA VAL A 107 -10.14 23.78 15.11
C VAL A 107 -9.11 24.91 14.94
N GLU A 108 -7.81 24.60 15.05
CA GLU A 108 -6.75 25.61 14.93
C GLU A 108 -6.72 26.27 13.54
N PHE A 109 -7.09 25.52 12.49
CA PHE A 109 -7.24 26.09 11.15
C PHE A 109 -8.28 27.21 11.14
N PHE A 110 -9.46 26.95 11.73
CA PHE A 110 -10.57 27.89 11.72
C PHE A 110 -10.33 29.12 12.60
N ARG A 111 -9.49 29.01 13.64
CA ARG A 111 -9.09 30.15 14.47
C ARG A 111 -8.20 31.17 13.73
N LYS A 112 -7.49 30.73 12.68
CA LYS A 112 -6.57 31.57 11.89
C LYS A 112 -7.23 32.20 10.65
N LEU A 113 -8.53 31.95 10.43
CA LEU A 113 -9.26 32.55 9.32
C LEU A 113 -9.33 34.07 9.47
N PRO A 114 -9.03 34.85 8.41
CA PRO A 114 -9.22 36.29 8.42
C PRO A 114 -10.67 36.64 8.76
N GLN A 115 -10.86 37.47 9.79
CA GLN A 115 -12.15 38.12 10.07
C GLN A 115 -12.32 39.30 9.11
N ASP A 116 -12.52 39.02 7.82
CA ASP A 116 -12.84 40.10 6.88
C ASP A 116 -14.23 40.65 7.19
N VAL A 117 -14.25 41.88 7.70
CA VAL A 117 -15.42 42.76 7.81
C VAL A 117 -15.67 43.36 6.43
N GLU A 118 -16.62 42.83 5.67
CA GLU A 118 -16.89 43.32 4.30
C GLU A 118 -17.50 44.74 4.32
N LYS A 119 -16.78 45.68 3.67
CA LYS A 119 -17.30 46.99 3.26
C LYS A 119 -18.29 46.81 2.10
N GLY A 120 -19.41 47.53 2.17
CA GLY A 120 -20.64 47.32 1.40
C GLY A 120 -20.52 47.36 -0.13
N GLY A 121 -21.43 46.60 -0.78
CA GLY A 121 -21.52 46.46 -2.24
C GLY A 121 -22.69 47.20 -2.91
N ASN A 122 -22.68 47.22 -4.26
CA ASN A 122 -23.59 47.91 -5.20
C ASN A 122 -25.12 47.97 -4.85
N PRO A 123 -25.81 49.11 -4.95
CA PRO A 123 -27.21 49.23 -4.51
C PRO A 123 -28.28 48.50 -5.38
N THR A 124 -27.91 47.89 -6.52
CA THR A 124 -28.88 47.36 -7.52
C THR A 124 -29.23 45.87 -7.42
N GLN A 125 -28.59 45.10 -6.55
CA GLN A 125 -29.00 43.71 -6.27
C GLN A 125 -29.66 43.63 -4.90
N SER A 126 -30.66 42.75 -4.77
CA SER A 126 -31.18 42.31 -3.48
C SER A 126 -30.01 42.07 -2.53
N ILE A 127 -30.02 42.81 -1.41
CA ILE A 127 -29.05 42.68 -0.32
C ILE A 127 -28.91 41.19 0.05
N PHE A 128 -30.04 40.49 0.16
CA PHE A 128 -30.11 39.06 0.43
C PHE A 128 -29.34 38.20 -0.58
N ASP A 129 -29.49 38.44 -1.89
CA ASP A 129 -28.82 37.61 -2.92
C ASP A 129 -27.32 37.88 -2.99
N ARG A 130 -26.89 39.14 -2.85
CA ARG A 130 -25.45 39.45 -2.90
C ARG A 130 -24.72 38.89 -1.69
N TYR A 131 -25.27 39.08 -0.49
CA TYR A 131 -24.70 38.50 0.72
C TYR A 131 -24.71 36.96 0.64
N HIS A 132 -25.72 36.33 0.04
CA HIS A 132 -25.77 34.88 -0.08
C HIS A 132 -24.69 34.33 -1.05
N GLU A 133 -24.48 34.93 -2.23
CA GLU A 133 -23.49 34.39 -3.19
C GLU A 133 -22.04 34.63 -2.76
N THR A 134 -21.71 35.83 -2.24
CA THR A 134 -20.35 36.11 -1.73
C THR A 134 -20.03 35.27 -0.50
N TYR A 135 -21.01 35.09 0.39
CA TYR A 135 -20.91 34.23 1.56
C TYR A 135 -20.67 32.76 1.17
N LEU A 136 -21.50 32.20 0.28
CA LEU A 136 -21.32 30.83 -0.21
C LEU A 136 -19.97 30.63 -0.89
N ARG A 137 -19.49 31.64 -1.62
CA ARG A 137 -18.16 31.62 -2.25
C ARG A 137 -17.05 31.59 -1.19
N ARG A 138 -17.16 32.39 -0.13
CA ARG A 138 -16.22 32.41 1.01
C ARG A 138 -16.21 31.07 1.78
N ILE A 139 -17.38 30.46 1.94
CA ILE A 139 -17.48 29.12 2.53
C ILE A 139 -16.73 28.11 1.64
N GLY A 140 -16.98 28.15 0.33
CA GLY A 140 -16.30 27.30 -0.64
C GLY A 140 -14.77 27.44 -0.60
N THR A 141 -14.25 28.67 -0.58
CA THR A 141 -12.79 28.91 -0.50
C THR A 141 -12.20 28.43 0.82
N THR A 142 -12.92 28.61 1.94
CA THR A 142 -12.48 28.17 3.26
C THR A 142 -12.40 26.64 3.34
N ILE A 143 -13.45 25.96 2.88
CA ILE A 143 -13.50 24.49 2.83
C ILE A 143 -12.41 23.95 1.93
N LEU A 144 -12.23 24.55 0.74
CA LEU A 144 -11.16 24.15 -0.17
C LEU A 144 -9.78 24.28 0.49
N SER A 145 -9.52 25.38 1.20
CA SER A 145 -8.27 25.59 1.92
C SER A 145 -8.09 24.56 3.05
N TYR A 146 -9.15 24.21 3.77
CA TYR A 146 -9.10 23.17 4.81
C TYR A 146 -8.80 21.79 4.21
N VAL A 147 -9.51 21.40 3.16
CA VAL A 147 -9.30 20.13 2.46
C VAL A 147 -7.87 20.04 1.91
N ASN A 148 -7.35 21.13 1.33
CA ASN A 148 -5.96 21.16 0.85
C ASN A 148 -4.93 20.95 1.97
N MET A 149 -5.18 21.52 3.15
CA MET A 149 -4.33 21.29 4.33
C MET A 149 -4.37 19.81 4.76
N VAL A 150 -5.57 19.22 4.87
CA VAL A 150 -5.71 17.78 5.22
C VAL A 150 -5.04 16.89 4.17
N CYS A 151 -5.25 17.17 2.88
CA CYS A 151 -4.59 16.46 1.79
C CYS A 151 -3.06 16.55 1.86
N ALA A 152 -2.50 17.68 2.28
CA ALA A 152 -1.06 17.83 2.48
C ALA A 152 -0.55 16.91 3.60
N THR A 153 -1.29 16.79 4.70
CA THR A 153 -0.97 15.85 5.79
C THR A 153 -1.08 14.39 5.34
N LEU A 154 -2.20 14.03 4.69
CA LEU A 154 -2.46 12.67 4.20
C LEU A 154 -1.44 12.21 3.16
N ARG A 155 -0.93 13.14 2.33
CA ARG A 155 0.16 12.87 1.38
C ARG A 155 1.44 12.37 2.05
N HIS A 156 1.65 12.69 3.33
CA HIS A 156 2.79 12.19 4.10
C HIS A 156 2.44 10.98 4.96
N SER A 157 1.26 10.92 5.58
CA SER A 157 0.89 9.84 6.50
C SER A 157 0.52 8.55 5.77
N ILE A 158 -0.20 8.61 4.65
CA ILE A 158 -0.62 7.42 3.90
C ILE A 158 0.60 6.62 3.40
N PRO A 159 1.58 7.21 2.68
CA PRO A 159 2.75 6.43 2.24
C PRO A 159 3.56 5.86 3.41
N LYS A 160 3.68 6.59 4.52
CA LYS A 160 4.37 6.09 5.73
C LYS A 160 3.66 4.87 6.31
N SER A 161 2.33 4.89 6.38
CA SER A 161 1.53 3.74 6.82
C SER A 161 1.69 2.54 5.88
N ILE A 162 1.65 2.76 4.56
CA ILE A 162 1.83 1.68 3.57
C ILE A 162 3.23 1.06 3.70
N VAL A 163 4.28 1.87 3.76
CA VAL A 163 5.67 1.40 3.93
C VAL A 163 5.83 0.67 5.25
N TYR A 164 5.21 1.15 6.32
CA TYR A 164 5.26 0.50 7.63
C TYR A 164 4.59 -0.87 7.62
N CYS A 165 3.36 -0.97 7.11
CA CYS A 165 2.57 -2.20 7.16
C CYS A 165 2.96 -3.23 6.09
N GLN A 166 3.46 -2.79 4.93
CA GLN A 166 3.85 -3.70 3.85
C GLN A 166 5.36 -3.88 3.77
N VAL A 167 6.11 -2.83 3.42
CA VAL A 167 7.54 -2.95 3.07
C VAL A 167 8.38 -3.34 4.28
N ARG A 168 8.17 -2.68 5.42
CA ARG A 168 8.93 -2.95 6.65
C ARG A 168 8.57 -4.31 7.24
N GLU A 169 7.29 -4.66 7.27
CA GLU A 169 6.86 -5.98 7.74
C GLU A 169 7.31 -7.11 6.81
N ALA A 170 7.23 -6.95 5.48
CA ALA A 170 7.74 -7.92 4.52
C ALA A 170 9.25 -8.19 4.71
N LYS A 171 10.04 -7.13 4.98
CA LYS A 171 11.45 -7.27 5.32
C LYS A 171 11.68 -8.03 6.63
N ARG A 172 10.80 -7.84 7.62
CA ARG A 172 10.93 -8.46 8.95
C ARG A 172 10.46 -9.91 8.96
N SER A 173 9.39 -10.24 8.23
CA SER A 173 8.79 -11.58 8.23
C SER A 173 9.67 -12.64 7.54
N LEU A 174 10.79 -12.24 6.92
CA LEU A 174 11.76 -13.16 6.33
C LEU A 174 12.36 -14.09 7.40
N LEU A 175 12.56 -13.61 8.62
CA LEU A 175 12.98 -14.46 9.74
C LEU A 175 11.89 -15.42 10.18
N ASP A 176 10.63 -14.98 10.19
CA ASP A 176 9.49 -15.82 10.55
C ASP A 176 9.30 -16.97 9.54
N PHE A 177 9.56 -16.71 8.25
CA PHE A 177 9.52 -17.74 7.21
C PHE A 177 10.46 -18.92 7.51
N TYR A 178 11.68 -18.67 7.99
CA TYR A 178 12.59 -19.75 8.40
C TYR A 178 12.04 -20.55 9.57
N THR A 179 11.37 -19.89 10.53
CA THR A 179 10.73 -20.59 11.65
C THR A 179 9.54 -21.44 11.20
N GLU A 180 8.79 -21.00 10.18
CA GLU A 180 7.68 -21.77 9.64
C GLU A 180 8.17 -22.97 8.83
N LEU A 181 9.19 -22.81 7.99
CA LEU A 181 9.84 -23.93 7.30
C LEU A 181 10.39 -24.97 8.28
N GLY A 182 10.99 -24.53 9.39
CA GLY A 182 11.54 -25.42 10.42
C GLY A 182 10.49 -26.23 11.18
N LYS A 183 9.21 -25.83 11.15
CA LYS A 183 8.09 -26.58 11.76
C LYS A 183 7.54 -27.68 10.84
N LEU A 184 7.92 -27.71 9.56
CA LEU A 184 7.41 -28.69 8.62
C LEU A 184 7.92 -30.09 8.99
N GLU A 185 7.04 -31.08 8.87
CA GLU A 185 7.41 -32.48 9.06
C GLU A 185 8.51 -32.89 8.07
N GLN A 186 9.44 -33.73 8.54
CA GLN A 186 10.58 -34.18 7.76
C GLN A 186 10.18 -34.82 6.42
N LYS A 187 9.03 -35.52 6.36
CA LYS A 187 8.50 -36.12 5.13
C LYS A 187 8.07 -35.08 4.10
N ARG A 188 7.44 -33.99 4.55
CA ARG A 188 7.01 -32.89 3.67
C ARG A 188 8.23 -32.08 3.21
N LEU A 189 9.18 -31.84 4.11
CA LEU A 189 10.44 -31.18 3.77
C LEU A 189 11.23 -31.99 2.73
N SER A 190 11.35 -33.32 2.90
CA SER A 190 12.01 -34.18 1.90
C SER A 190 11.30 -34.16 0.55
N ALA A 191 9.96 -34.10 0.54
CA ALA A 191 9.20 -34.01 -0.71
C ALA A 191 9.41 -32.67 -1.44
N LEU A 192 9.56 -31.56 -0.71
CA LEU A 192 9.86 -30.25 -1.28
C LEU A 192 11.29 -30.17 -1.85
N LEU A 193 12.22 -30.94 -1.28
CA LEU A 193 13.62 -31.04 -1.69
C LEU A 193 13.86 -32.12 -2.77
N ASN A 194 12.81 -32.62 -3.43
CA ASN A 194 12.99 -33.46 -4.60
C ASN A 194 13.59 -32.63 -5.75
N GLU A 195 14.76 -33.04 -6.22
CA GLU A 195 15.43 -32.41 -7.35
C GLU A 195 14.66 -32.62 -8.66
N ASP A 196 14.81 -31.68 -9.59
CA ASP A 196 14.37 -31.83 -10.97
C ASP A 196 14.98 -33.11 -11.59
N PRO A 197 14.16 -34.04 -12.14
CA PRO A 197 14.63 -35.26 -12.79
C PRO A 197 15.71 -35.01 -13.86
N ALA A 198 15.64 -33.91 -14.61
CA ALA A 198 16.62 -33.58 -15.63
C ALA A 198 17.98 -33.20 -15.02
N VAL A 199 17.98 -32.52 -13.87
CA VAL A 199 19.21 -32.19 -13.12
C VAL A 199 19.80 -33.47 -12.50
N MET A 200 18.95 -34.32 -11.94
CA MET A 200 19.36 -35.61 -11.37
C MET A 200 19.99 -36.52 -12.43
N GLU A 201 19.38 -36.63 -13.62
CA GLU A 201 19.90 -37.42 -14.73
C GLU A 201 21.26 -36.88 -15.22
N ARG A 202 21.37 -35.57 -15.44
CA ARG A 202 22.63 -34.92 -15.81
C ARG A 202 23.73 -35.15 -14.78
N ARG A 203 23.42 -35.05 -13.49
CA ARG A 203 24.35 -35.34 -12.39
C ARG A 203 24.81 -36.80 -12.45
N SER A 204 23.90 -37.74 -12.66
CA SER A 204 24.23 -39.17 -12.76
C SER A 204 25.13 -39.48 -13.97
N ALA A 205 24.88 -38.84 -15.12
CA ALA A 205 25.69 -39.00 -16.33
C ALA A 205 27.10 -38.43 -16.16
N LEU A 206 27.21 -37.24 -15.53
CA LEU A 206 28.51 -36.63 -15.23
C LEU A 206 29.31 -37.47 -14.22
N ALA A 207 28.66 -38.03 -13.20
CA ALA A 207 29.31 -38.90 -12.22
C ALA A 207 29.89 -40.15 -12.90
N LYS A 208 29.11 -40.83 -13.73
CA LYS A 208 29.58 -41.98 -14.53
C LYS A 208 30.77 -41.61 -15.42
N ARG A 209 30.70 -40.47 -16.11
CA ARG A 209 31.79 -40.01 -16.99
C ARG A 209 33.07 -39.71 -16.21
N LEU A 210 32.94 -39.13 -15.01
CA LEU A 210 34.06 -38.84 -14.13
C LEU A 210 34.72 -40.11 -13.59
N GLU A 211 33.92 -41.13 -13.26
CA GLU A 211 34.42 -42.44 -12.86
C GLU A 211 35.24 -43.11 -13.99
N LEU A 212 34.73 -43.06 -15.22
CA LEU A 212 35.46 -43.55 -16.40
C LEU A 212 36.79 -42.80 -16.61
N TYR A 213 36.81 -41.48 -16.46
CA TYR A 213 38.05 -40.71 -16.57
C TYR A 213 39.05 -41.03 -15.45
N ARG A 214 38.58 -41.26 -14.22
CA ARG A 214 39.45 -41.70 -13.12
C ARG A 214 40.05 -43.07 -13.37
N SER A 215 39.27 -44.02 -13.90
CA SER A 215 39.77 -45.35 -14.28
C SER A 215 40.84 -45.24 -15.38
N ALA A 216 40.56 -44.48 -16.44
CA ALA A 216 41.52 -44.26 -17.52
C ALA A 216 42.81 -43.59 -17.03
N GLN A 217 42.70 -42.61 -16.12
CA GLN A 217 43.86 -41.99 -15.50
C GLN A 217 44.69 -43.00 -14.70
N ALA A 218 44.04 -43.84 -13.88
CA ALA A 218 44.72 -44.88 -13.11
C ALA A 218 45.45 -45.87 -14.03
N GLU A 219 44.83 -46.28 -15.13
CA GLU A 219 45.48 -47.14 -16.14
C GLU A 219 46.72 -46.46 -16.76
N ILE A 220 46.61 -45.19 -17.15
CA ILE A 220 47.75 -44.43 -17.68
C ILE A 220 48.88 -44.34 -16.65
N ASP A 221 48.56 -44.05 -15.39
CA ASP A 221 49.54 -43.97 -14.32
C ASP A 221 50.24 -45.32 -14.11
N THR A 222 49.50 -46.45 -14.12
CA THR A 222 50.13 -47.78 -13.97
C THR A 222 51.14 -48.09 -15.08
N VAL A 223 50.86 -47.67 -16.32
CA VAL A 223 51.80 -47.86 -17.45
C VAL A 223 52.99 -46.91 -17.32
N ALA A 224 52.78 -45.65 -16.95
CA ALA A 224 53.84 -44.65 -16.83
C ALA A 224 54.90 -45.00 -15.76
N TRP A 225 54.49 -45.60 -14.65
CA TRP A 225 55.37 -45.98 -13.53
C TRP A 225 55.93 -47.41 -13.64
N SER A 226 55.63 -48.14 -14.72
CA SER A 226 56.16 -49.50 -14.98
C SER A 226 57.47 -49.54 -15.79
N LYS A 227 58.07 -48.37 -16.06
CA LYS A 227 59.42 -48.21 -16.64
C LYS A 227 60.39 -47.70 -15.59
#